data_AF-I2CSF3-F1
#
_entry.id   AF-I2CSF3-F1
#
_cell.length_a   1.000
_cell.length_b   1.000
_cell.length_c   1.000
_cell.angle_alpha   90.00
_cell.angle_beta   90.00
_cell.angle_gamma   90.00
#
_symmetry.space_group_name_H-M   'P 1'
#
loop_
_entity.id
_entity.type
_entity.pdbx_description
1 polymer ?
#
loop_
_entity_poly.entity_id
_entity_poly.type
_entity_poly.pdbx_seq_one_letter_code
_entity_poly.pdbx_strand_id
1 'polypeptide(L)' 'LGLNNNRVSLINAPGIAKQPELKEVVLSVTQDSFFANHRNSNFGDLGVAVKGLLDDYQRQAKMNESIQSIEDMQ' A
#
# COMPACT_ATOMS: atom_id res chain seq x y z
N LEU A 1 10.65 -3.40 -15.00
CA LEU A 1 10.61 -2.41 -13.90
C LEU A 1 11.98 -2.43 -13.23
N GLY A 2 12.60 -1.27 -12.96
CA GLY A 2 13.90 -1.17 -12.31
C GLY A 2 13.84 -0.25 -11.09
N LEU A 3 14.69 -0.48 -10.11
CA LEU A 3 14.80 0.34 -8.89
C LEU A 3 16.02 1.26 -9.00
N ASN A 4 15.77 2.57 -9.07
CA ASN A 4 16.80 3.60 -9.18
C ASN A 4 16.67 4.54 -7.99
N ASN A 5 17.70 4.64 -7.14
CA ASN A 5 17.67 5.48 -5.94
C ASN A 5 16.41 5.26 -5.09
N ASN A 6 16.09 3.98 -4.80
CA ASN A 6 14.90 3.60 -4.05
C ASN A 6 13.57 4.02 -4.70
N ARG A 7 13.55 4.33 -6.00
CA ARG A 7 12.35 4.71 -6.76
C ARG A 7 12.11 3.75 -7.91
N VAL A 8 10.84 3.46 -8.18
CA VAL A 8 10.38 2.63 -9.29
C VAL A 8 9.45 3.45 -10.17
N SER A 9 9.74 3.52 -11.47
CA SER A 9 8.85 4.15 -12.43
C SER A 9 7.78 3.19 -12.91
N LEU A 10 6.52 3.61 -12.80
CA LEU A 10 5.33 2.90 -13.24
C LEU A 10 4.75 3.48 -14.55
N ILE A 11 5.51 4.30 -15.28
CA ILE A 11 5.02 5.02 -16.49
C ILE A 11 4.42 4.10 -17.56
N ASN A 12 4.88 2.84 -17.64
CA ASN A 12 4.41 1.85 -18.60
C ASN A 12 3.37 0.87 -18.00
N ALA A 13 2.96 1.06 -16.74
CA ALA A 13 1.97 0.22 -16.10
C ALA A 13 0.56 0.55 -16.60
N PRO A 14 -0.29 -0.45 -16.85
CA PRO A 14 -1.67 -0.22 -17.26
C PRO A 14 -2.43 0.56 -16.17
N GLY A 15 -3.21 1.57 -16.57
CA GLY A 15 -4.01 2.39 -15.66
C GLY A 15 -3.30 3.59 -15.04
N ILE A 16 -1.97 3.69 -15.13
CA ILE A 16 -1.20 4.79 -14.50
C ILE A 16 -1.52 6.17 -15.08
N ALA A 17 -2.00 6.23 -16.32
CA ALA A 17 -2.42 7.48 -16.95
C ALA A 17 -3.57 8.16 -16.19
N LYS A 18 -4.37 7.39 -15.44
CA LYS A 18 -5.45 7.89 -14.59
C LYS A 18 -4.97 8.29 -13.19
N GLN A 19 -3.76 7.88 -12.80
CA GLN A 19 -3.16 8.11 -11.48
C GLN A 19 -1.74 8.66 -11.64
N PRO A 20 -1.60 9.90 -12.15
CA PRO A 20 -0.29 10.50 -12.45
C PRO A 20 0.62 10.62 -11.23
N GLU A 21 0.06 10.65 -10.02
CA GLU A 21 0.76 10.63 -8.74
C GLU A 21 1.51 9.32 -8.47
N LEU A 22 1.06 8.21 -9.06
CA LEU A 22 1.69 6.89 -8.89
C LEU A 22 2.76 6.59 -9.96
N LYS A 23 3.03 7.53 -10.89
CA LYS A 23 4.05 7.34 -11.94
C LYS A 23 5.42 6.98 -11.39
N GLU A 24 5.73 7.42 -10.18
CA GLU A 24 6.96 7.08 -9.48
C GLU A 24 6.65 6.75 -8.02
N VAL A 25 7.12 5.59 -7.58
CA VAL A 25 6.89 5.11 -6.20
C VAL A 25 8.22 4.98 -5.49
N VAL A 26 8.27 5.47 -4.26
CA VAL A 26 9.43 5.32 -3.36
C VAL A 26 9.31 4.02 -2.58
N LEU A 27 10.39 3.24 -2.55
CA LEU A 27 10.52 1.99 -1.81
C LEU A 27 11.68 2.11 -0.81
N SER A 28 11.34 2.35 0.46
CA SER A 28 12.32 2.59 1.52
C SER A 28 12.10 1.66 2.71
N VAL A 29 13.10 0.86 3.05
CA VAL A 29 13.04 -0.05 4.20
C VAL A 29 13.01 0.67 5.55
N THR A 30 13.38 1.95 5.61
CA THR A 30 13.37 2.74 6.85
C THR A 30 12.05 3.46 7.08
N GLN A 31 11.27 3.67 6.03
CA GLN A 31 10.01 4.44 6.07
C GLN A 31 8.79 3.56 5.81
N ASP A 32 8.97 2.36 5.28
CA ASP A 32 7.90 1.41 4.96
C ASP A 32 8.20 0.06 5.61
N SER A 33 7.49 -0.20 6.71
CA SER A 33 7.58 -1.46 7.47
C SER A 33 7.09 -2.66 6.66
N PHE A 34 6.08 -2.48 5.79
CA PHE A 34 5.57 -3.55 4.94
C PHE A 34 6.63 -3.96 3.93
N PHE A 35 7.24 -2.97 3.25
CA PHE A 35 8.33 -3.22 2.33
C PHE A 35 9.54 -3.83 3.03
N ALA A 36 9.93 -3.33 4.22
CA ALA A 36 11.05 -3.88 4.98
C ALA A 36 10.86 -5.37 5.34
N ASN A 37 9.66 -5.74 5.77
CA ASN A 37 9.35 -7.12 6.19
C ASN A 37 9.25 -8.09 5.01
N HIS A 38 8.81 -7.63 3.84
CA HIS A 38 8.52 -8.50 2.69
C HIS A 38 9.48 -8.35 1.50
N ARG A 39 10.50 -7.47 1.59
CA ARG A 39 11.48 -7.24 0.52
C ARG A 39 12.15 -8.50 -0.01
N ASN A 40 12.39 -9.48 0.88
CA ASN A 40 13.08 -10.73 0.56
C ASN A 40 12.13 -11.95 0.54
N SER A 41 10.81 -11.73 0.68
CA SER A 41 9.81 -12.81 0.63
C SER A 41 9.63 -13.32 -0.80
N ASN A 42 9.24 -14.58 -0.95
CA ASN A 42 8.79 -15.09 -2.24
C ASN A 42 7.42 -14.49 -2.61
N PHE A 43 7.04 -14.62 -3.89
CA PHE A 43 5.78 -14.05 -4.40
C PHE A 43 4.52 -14.65 -3.78
N GLY A 44 4.56 -15.89 -3.28
CA GLY A 44 3.43 -16.52 -2.59
C GLY A 44 3.20 -15.88 -1.22
N ASP A 45 4.24 -15.78 -0.41
CA ASP A 45 4.19 -15.15 0.91
C ASP A 45 3.85 -13.66 0.80
N LEU A 46 4.40 -12.97 -0.20
CA LEU A 46 4.05 -11.58 -0.49
C LEU A 46 2.56 -11.43 -0.83
N GLY A 47 1.99 -12.36 -1.62
CA GLY A 47 0.57 -12.35 -1.95
C GLY A 47 -0.33 -12.51 -0.73
N VAL A 48 0.02 -13.42 0.18
CA VAL A 48 -0.69 -13.61 1.46
C VAL A 48 -0.59 -12.35 2.32
N ALA A 49 0.59 -11.73 2.39
CA ALA A 49 0.82 -10.49 3.14
C ALA A 49 0.02 -9.31 2.58
N VAL A 50 -0.04 -9.14 1.25
CA VAL A 50 -0.84 -8.10 0.60
C VAL A 50 -2.32 -8.28 0.92
N LYS A 51 -2.83 -9.53 0.90
CA LYS A 51 -4.21 -9.80 1.28
C LYS A 51 -4.49 -9.38 2.72
N GLY A 52 -3.62 -9.76 3.66
CA GLY A 52 -3.75 -9.35 5.07
C GLY A 52 -3.77 -7.83 5.23
N LEU A 53 -2.87 -7.13 4.54
CA LEU A 53 -2.83 -5.66 4.55
C LEU A 53 -4.14 -5.03 4.06
N LEU A 54 -4.74 -5.58 2.99
CA LEU A 54 -6.03 -5.12 2.47
C LEU A 54 -7.18 -5.41 3.43
N ASP A 55 -7.20 -6.59 4.04
CA ASP A 55 -8.22 -6.97 5.03
C ASP A 55 -8.17 -6.02 6.25
N ASP A 56 -6.97 -5.70 6.74
CA ASP A 56 -6.77 -4.77 7.85
C ASP A 56 -7.14 -3.33 7.49
N TYR A 57 -6.78 -2.89 6.27
CA TYR A 57 -7.20 -1.57 5.77
C TYR A 57 -8.72 -1.46 5.70
N GLN A 58 -9.41 -2.47 5.18
CA GLN A 58 -10.87 -2.49 5.12
C GLN A 58 -11.51 -2.50 6.51
N ARG A 59 -10.94 -3.24 7.47
CA ARG A 59 -11.41 -3.23 8.87
C ARG A 59 -11.28 -1.84 9.47
N GLN A 60 -10.13 -1.20 9.32
CA GLN A 60 -9.90 0.15 9.84
C GLN A 60 -10.79 1.19 9.15
N ALA A 61 -10.97 1.11 7.83
CA ALA A 61 -11.86 1.99 7.09
C ALA A 61 -13.31 1.87 7.60
N LYS A 62 -13.82 0.64 7.78
CA LYS A 62 -15.16 0.39 8.35
C LYS A 62 -15.28 0.88 9.79
N MET A 63 -14.25 0.70 10.61
CA MET A 63 -14.23 1.23 11.98
C MET A 63 -14.30 2.77 11.98
N ASN A 64 -13.56 3.43 11.10
CA ASN A 64 -13.59 4.89 10.96
C ASN A 64 -14.95 5.40 10.47
N GLU A 65 -15.60 4.72 9.52
CA GLU A 65 -16.98 5.03 9.11
C GLU A 65 -17.98 4.85 10.26
N SER A 66 -17.78 3.84 11.12
CA SER A 66 -18.66 3.59 12.27
C SER A 66 -18.55 4.69 13.34
N ILE A 67 -17.33 5.18 13.61
CA ILE A 67 -17.06 6.27 14.58
C ILE A 67 -17.62 7.63 14.11
N GLN A 68 -17.86 7.81 12.80
CA GLN A 68 -18.49 9.03 12.27
C GLN A 68 -20.02 9.05 12.46
N SER A 69 -20.62 8.00 13.00
CA SER A 69 -22.02 8.01 13.40
C SER A 69 -22.17 8.91 14.64
N ILE A 70 -22.97 9.97 14.48
CA ILE A 70 -23.20 11.15 15.33
C ILE A 70 -23.44 10.89 16.84
N GLU A 71 -23.52 9.65 17.31
CA GLU A 71 -23.82 9.30 18.70
C GLU A 71 -22.59 9.34 19.64
N ASP A 72 -21.35 9.22 19.13
CA ASP A 72 -20.12 9.15 19.95
C ASP A 72 -19.31 10.46 20.00
N MET A 73 -19.84 11.57 19.46
CA MET A 73 -19.22 12.91 19.51
C MET A 73 -19.78 13.81 20.63
N GLN A 74 -20.50 13.26 21.62
CA GLN A 74 -20.99 14.00 22.80
C GLN A 74 -20.07 13.90 24.01
#